data_AF-A0AAN6WML6-F1
#
_entry.id   AF-A0AAN6WML6-F1
#
_cell.length_a   1.000
_cell.length_b   1.000
_cell.length_c   1.000
_cell.angle_alpha   90.00
_cell.angle_beta   90.00
_cell.angle_gamma   90.00
#
_symmetry.space_group_name_H-M   'P 1'
#
loop_
_entity.id
_entity.type
_entity.pdbx_description
1 polymer ?
#
loop_
_entity_poly.entity_id
_entity_poly.type
_entity_poly.pdbx_seq_one_letter_code
_entity_poly.pdbx_strand_id
1 'polypeptide(L)' 'MCDFEEFIWTCSHSEFRLKSHCHRARNNPSHFCNYVKRLRHCWDQTRPCDACEKAASQALAS' A
#
# COMPACT_ATOMS: atom_id res chain seq x y z
N MET A 1 16.38 -0.77 7.37
CA MET A 1 15.64 -0.59 6.10
C MET A 1 14.17 -0.41 6.43
N CYS A 2 13.41 0.32 5.63
CA CYS A 2 11.98 0.45 5.87
C CYS A 2 11.30 -0.81 5.35
N ASP A 3 10.39 -1.35 6.16
CA ASP A 3 9.62 -2.53 5.80
C ASP A 3 8.28 -2.10 5.23
N PHE A 4 7.93 -2.67 4.08
CA PHE A 4 6.66 -2.44 3.42
C PHE A 4 5.88 -3.75 3.31
N GLU A 5 4.56 -3.60 3.24
CA GLU A 5 3.62 -4.66 2.90
C GLU A 5 2.93 -4.26 1.61
N GLU A 6 2.75 -5.22 0.71
CA GLU A 6 1.99 -5.04 -0.52
C GLU A 6 0.60 -5.63 -0.35
N PHE A 7 -0.42 -4.90 -0.77
CA PHE A 7 -1.80 -5.34 -0.82
C PHE A 7 -2.18 -5.47 -2.28
N ILE A 8 -2.61 -6.67 -2.70
CA ILE A 8 -2.96 -6.97 -4.09
C ILE A 8 -4.46 -7.18 -4.15
N TRP A 9 -5.17 -6.43 -4.99
CA TRP A 9 -6.62 -6.52 -5.10
C TRP A 9 -7.07 -7.29 -6.34
N THR A 10 -8.29 -7.81 -6.30
CA THR A 10 -8.90 -8.56 -7.42
C THR A 10 -9.07 -7.72 -8.68
N CYS A 11 -9.03 -6.39 -8.57
CA CYS A 11 -9.07 -5.45 -9.69
C CYS A 11 -7.69 -5.20 -10.33
N SER A 12 -6.69 -6.06 -10.08
CA SER A 12 -5.32 -5.96 -10.59
C SER A 12 -4.53 -4.72 -10.13
N HIS A 13 -5.03 -4.01 -9.13
CA HIS A 13 -4.28 -2.93 -8.47
C HIS A 13 -3.45 -3.51 -7.33
N SER A 14 -2.35 -2.84 -6.98
CA SER A 14 -1.62 -3.08 -5.73
C SER A 14 -1.18 -1.79 -5.05
N GLU A 15 -1.00 -1.84 -3.73
CA GLU A 15 -0.54 -0.71 -2.91
C GLU A 15 0.52 -1.18 -1.93
N PHE A 16 1.57 -0.37 -1.78
CA PHE A 16 2.61 -0.58 -0.79
C PHE A 16 2.35 0.30 0.43
N ARG A 17 2.17 -0.33 1.59
CA ARG A 17 2.02 0.35 2.87
C ARG A 17 3.28 0.17 3.72
N LEU A 18 3.68 1.24 4.39
CA LEU A 18 4.83 1.21 5.28
C LEU A 18 4.46 0.51 6.60
N LYS A 19 5.09 -0.63 6.87
CA LYS A 19 4.93 -1.39 8.11
C LYS A 19 5.84 -0.87 9.21
N SER A 20 7.11 -0.62 8.87
CA SER A 20 8.10 -0.19 9.85
C SER A 20 9.11 0.79 9.23
N HIS A 21 9.46 1.82 9.98
CA HIS A 21 10.54 2.74 9.62
C HIS A 21 11.90 2.12 9.96
N CYS A 22 12.90 2.36 9.13
CA CYS A 22 14.28 2.03 9.49
C CYS A 22 14.77 2.86 10.69
N HIS A 23 15.86 2.43 11.36
CA HIS A 23 16.48 3.17 12.46
C HIS A 23 16.74 4.66 12.15
N ARG A 24 17.10 4.99 10.90
CA ARG A 24 17.38 6.37 10.48
C ARG A 24 16.10 7.20 10.28
N ALA A 25 15.07 6.62 9.65
CA ALA A 25 13.81 7.30 9.40
C ALA A 25 12.93 7.42 10.65
N ARG A 26 13.08 6.51 11.63
CA ARG A 26 12.36 6.55 12.91
C ARG A 26 12.66 7.83 13.71
N ASN A 27 13.87 8.38 13.59
CA ASN A 27 14.31 9.55 14.35
C ASN A 27 14.06 10.88 13.64
N ASN A 28 13.64 10.86 12.37
CA ASN A 28 13.30 12.06 11.61
C ASN A 28 12.18 11.71 10.61
N PRO A 29 10.90 11.91 10.98
CA PRO A 29 9.75 11.53 10.16
C PRO A 29 9.68 12.26 8.82
N SER A 30 10.24 13.47 8.73
CA SER A 30 10.35 14.26 7.49
C SER A 30 11.48 13.79 6.59
N HIS A 31 12.36 12.91 7.06
CA HIS A 31 13.44 12.35 6.26
C HIS A 31 12.93 11.16 5.45
N PHE A 32 12.63 11.39 4.18
CA PHE A 32 12.28 10.33 3.24
C PHE A 32 13.41 9.29 3.20
N CYS A 33 13.07 8.01 3.42
CA CYS A 33 14.05 6.93 3.38
C CYS A 33 14.40 6.62 1.92
N ASN A 34 15.46 7.25 1.40
CA ASN A 34 16.03 6.98 0.06
C ASN A 34 16.78 5.64 -0.04
N TYR A 35 16.71 4.78 0.99
CA TYR A 35 17.42 3.50 1.04
C TYR A 35 16.51 2.33 0.64
N VAL A 36 17.12 1.16 0.47
CA VAL A 36 16.49 -0.12 0.10
C VAL A 36 15.20 -0.35 0.88
N LYS A 37 14.09 -0.45 0.14
CA LYS A 37 12.78 -0.88 0.63
C LYS A 37 12.77 -2.40 0.69
N ARG A 38 12.33 -3.00 1.80
CA ARG A 38 12.08 -4.44 1.85
C ARG A 38 10.59 -4.69 1.83
N LEU A 39 10.14 -5.42 0.82
CA LEU A 39 8.81 -6.02 0.83
C LEU A 39 8.84 -7.23 1.76
N ARG A 40 8.00 -7.21 2.80
CA ARG A 40 7.95 -8.30 3.80
C ARG A 40 6.88 -9.31 3.49
N HIS A 41 5.69 -8.83 3.15
CA HIS A 41 4.53 -9.65 2.89
C HIS A 41 3.72 -9.05 1.75
N CYS A 42 3.14 -9.94 0.96
CA CYS A 42 2.10 -9.64 0.00
C CYS A 42 0.79 -10.21 0.54
N TRP A 43 -0.26 -9.42 0.50
CA TRP A 43 -1.57 -9.75 1.02
C TRP A 43 -2.60 -9.67 -0.11
N ASP A 44 -3.00 -10.83 -0.62
CA ASP A 44 -4.11 -10.92 -1.56
C ASP A 44 -5.43 -10.56 -0.86
N GLN A 45 -6.12 -9.57 -1.41
CA GLN A 45 -7.41 -9.11 -0.96
C GLN A 45 -8.51 -9.80 -1.75
N THR A 46 -9.59 -10.18 -1.08
CA THR A 46 -10.75 -10.83 -1.71
C THR A 46 -11.75 -9.83 -2.31
N ARG A 47 -11.40 -8.55 -2.36
CA ARG A 47 -12.25 -7.44 -2.84
C ARG A 47 -11.50 -6.55 -3.82
N PRO A 48 -12.19 -5.75 -4.66
CA PRO A 48 -11.56 -4.65 -5.39
C PRO A 48 -11.05 -3.56 -4.44
N CYS A 49 -10.15 -2.71 -4.93
CA CYS A 49 -9.69 -1.54 -4.18
C CYS A 49 -10.80 -0.49 -4.05
N ASP A 50 -10.69 0.40 -3.06
CA ASP A 50 -11.71 1.41 -2.76
C ASP A 50 -12.01 2.34 -3.95
N ALA A 51 -11.02 2.60 -4.80
CA ALA A 51 -11.20 3.42 -6.00
C ALA A 51 -12.10 2.71 -7.03
N CYS A 52 -11.85 1.43 -7.29
CA CYS A 52 -12.68 0.62 -8.18
C CYS A 52 -14.09 0.39 -7.61
N GLU A 53 -14.20 0.16 -6.30
CA GLU A 53 -15.48 0.00 -5.63
C GLU A 53 -16.34 1.27 -5.73
N LYS A 54 -15.74 2.45 -5.53
CA LYS A 54 -16.42 3.74 -5.72
C LYS A 54 -16.84 3.97 -7.17
N ALA A 55 -15.96 3.70 -8.13
CA ALA A 55 -16.28 3.86 -9.55
C ALA A 55 -17.45 2.95 -9.98
N ALA A 56 -17.45 1.68 -9.52
CA ALA A 56 -18.55 0.76 -9.78
C ALA A 56 -19.86 1.25 -9.16
N SER A 57 -19.81 1.74 -7.91
CA SER A 57 -20.99 2.26 -7.21
C SER A 57 -21.59 3.48 -7.90
N GLN A 58 -20.75 4.37 -8.46
CA GLN A 58 -21.21 5.55 -9.21
C GLN A 58 -21.84 5.18 -10.56
N ALA A 59 -21.29 4.17 -11.25
CA ALA A 59 -21.82 3.69 -12.52
C ALA A 59 -23.21 3.04 -12.37
N LEU A 60 -23.47 2.36 -11.25
CA LEU A 60 -24.77 1.75 -10.93
C LEU A 60 -25.85 2.76 -10.53
N ALA A 61 -25.46 3.98 -10.14
CA ALA A 61 -26.38 5.04 -9.72
C ALA A 61 -26.77 5.99 -10.88
N SER A 62 -26.30 5.71 -12.10
CA SER A 62 -26.53 6.50 -13.32
C SER A 62 -27.50 5.78 -14.26
#